data_AF-A0A0E3S7P0-F1
#
_entry.id   AF-A0A0E3S7P0-F1
#
_cell.length_a   1.000
_cell.length_b   1.000
_cell.length_c   1.000
_cell.angle_alpha   90.00
_cell.angle_beta   90.00
_cell.angle_gamma   90.00
#
_symmetry.space_group_name_H-M   'P 1'
#
loop_
_entity.id
_entity.type
_entity.pdbx_description
1 polymer ?
#
loop_
_entity_poly.entity_id
_entity_poly.type
_entity_poly.pdbx_seq_one_letter_code
_entity_poly.pdbx_strand_id
1 'polypeptide(L)'
;MGMKIQSLELIYYDLENDTFPSLVYSNLAGVPIPYRYDIKGKDVIITTDLGGGAKMTGKISEDGNTFSGGWRPNPGKESSGNVAYDFIGTRIK
;
A
#
# COMPACT_ATOMS: atom_id res chain seq x y z
N MET A 1 -10.07 -16.72 -15.67
CA MET A 1 -10.89 -15.51 -15.93
C MET A 1 -10.36 -14.42 -15.01
N GLY A 2 -9.91 -13.28 -15.54
CA GLY A 2 -9.30 -12.20 -14.74
C GLY A 2 -10.30 -11.11 -14.39
N MET A 3 -10.01 -10.33 -13.35
CA MET A 3 -10.78 -9.14 -12.96
C MET A 3 -9.96 -7.89 -13.30
N LYS A 4 -10.59 -6.88 -13.93
CA LYS A 4 -9.96 -5.57 -14.10
C LYS A 4 -10.07 -4.78 -12.81
N ILE A 5 -8.93 -4.54 -12.18
CA ILE A 5 -8.82 -3.64 -11.02
C ILE A 5 -8.48 -2.25 -11.56
N GLN A 6 -9.23 -1.24 -11.15
CA GLN A 6 -8.95 0.15 -11.44
C GLN A 6 -9.03 0.93 -10.13
N SER A 7 -7.92 1.60 -9.81
CA SER A 7 -7.79 2.36 -8.58
C SER A 7 -7.11 3.70 -8.84
N LEU A 8 -7.44 4.70 -8.02
CA LEU A 8 -6.78 5.99 -7.92
C LEU A 8 -6.38 6.18 -6.45
N GLU A 9 -5.14 6.57 -6.21
CA GLU A 9 -4.66 6.91 -4.88
C GLU A 9 -4.24 8.38 -4.85
N LEU A 10 -4.78 9.12 -3.89
CA LEU A 10 -4.39 10.50 -3.61
C LEU A 10 -3.49 10.48 -2.37
N ILE A 11 -2.29 11.02 -2.49
CA ILE A 11 -1.30 11.10 -1.40
C ILE A 11 -0.90 12.56 -1.24
N TYR A 12 -0.81 13.04 0.00
CA TYR A 12 -0.28 14.37 0.31
C TYR A 12 0.71 14.29 1.46
N TYR A 13 1.59 15.30 1.58
CA TYR A 13 2.50 15.42 2.71
C TYR A 13 1.83 16.20 3.84
N ASP A 14 1.75 15.59 5.02
CA ASP A 14 1.29 16.21 6.25
C ASP A 14 2.49 16.69 7.06
N LEU A 15 2.72 18.01 7.06
CA LEU A 15 3.84 18.65 7.74
C LEU A 15 3.75 18.55 9.28
N GLU A 16 2.54 18.53 9.84
CA GLU A 16 2.35 18.51 11.30
C GLU A 16 2.82 17.18 11.91
N ASN A 17 2.52 16.09 11.21
CA ASN A 17 2.81 14.73 11.67
C ASN A 17 4.04 14.10 10.99
N ASP A 18 4.64 14.77 10.00
CA ASP A 18 5.71 14.24 9.15
C ASP A 18 5.35 12.89 8.53
N THR A 19 4.14 12.80 7.96
CA THR A 19 3.64 11.56 7.32
C THR A 19 3.05 11.83 5.95
N PHE A 20 2.76 10.75 5.22
CA PHE A 20 2.10 10.80 3.93
C PHE A 20 0.75 10.07 4.00
N PRO A 21 -0.29 10.71 4.56
CA PRO A 21 -1.64 10.16 4.51
C PRO A 21 -2.15 10.04 3.07
N SER A 22 -3.02 9.05 2.86
CA SER A 22 -3.57 8.75 1.55
C SER A 22 -5.00 8.23 1.58
N LEU A 23 -5.72 8.47 0.48
CA LEU A 23 -7.02 7.87 0.19
C LEU A 23 -6.99 7.11 -1.13
N VAL A 24 -7.30 5.81 -1.08
CA VAL A 24 -7.42 4.92 -2.23
C VAL A 24 -8.88 4.77 -2.64
N TYR A 25 -9.20 5.11 -3.87
CA TYR A 25 -10.47 4.85 -4.52
C TYR A 25 -10.28 3.64 -5.43
N SER A 26 -11.09 2.58 -5.28
CA SER A 26 -10.96 1.36 -6.09
C SER A 26 -12.33 0.83 -6.48
N ASN A 27 -12.45 0.28 -7.69
CA ASN A 27 -13.66 -0.45 -8.07
C ASN A 27 -13.89 -1.76 -7.29
N LEU A 28 -12.94 -2.15 -6.42
CA LEU A 28 -13.08 -3.27 -5.48
C LEU A 28 -13.72 -2.89 -4.15
N ALA A 29 -13.74 -1.60 -3.80
CA ALA A 29 -14.25 -1.11 -2.53
C ALA A 29 -15.29 -0.01 -2.75
N GLY A 30 -16.47 -0.15 -2.15
CA GLY A 30 -17.55 0.85 -2.27
C GLY A 30 -17.29 2.17 -1.52
N VAL A 31 -16.14 2.29 -0.85
CA VAL A 31 -15.74 3.47 -0.07
C VAL A 31 -14.25 3.75 -0.26
N PRO A 32 -13.79 5.01 -0.12
CA PRO A 32 -12.37 5.34 -0.11
C PRO A 32 -11.66 4.67 1.07
N ILE A 33 -10.47 4.14 0.85
CA ILE A 33 -9.70 3.41 1.86
C ILE A 33 -8.54 4.30 2.34
N PRO A 34 -8.46 4.60 3.65
CA PRO A 34 -7.37 5.38 4.21
C PRO A 34 -6.10 4.53 4.35
N TYR A 35 -5.03 5.00 3.71
CA TYR A 35 -3.68 4.46 3.79
C TYR A 35 -2.77 5.47 4.50
N ARG A 36 -1.76 4.98 5.20
CA ARG A 36 -0.76 5.81 5.87
C ARG A 36 0.63 5.33 5.50
N TYR A 37 1.43 6.22 4.92
CA TYR A 37 2.79 5.93 4.51
C TYR A 37 3.78 6.50 5.54
N ASP A 38 4.74 5.65 5.94
CA ASP A 38 5.97 6.02 6.65
C ASP A 38 7.13 5.68 5.72
N ILE A 39 7.82 6.71 5.22
CA ILE A 39 8.90 6.58 4.24
C ILE A 39 10.19 7.06 4.87
N LYS A 40 11.17 6.17 4.98
CA LYS A 40 12.49 6.44 5.57
C LYS A 40 13.57 6.09 4.56
N GLY A 41 14.00 7.09 3.80
CA GLY A 41 14.95 6.90 2.71
C GLY A 41 14.40 5.98 1.62
N LYS A 42 14.80 4.71 1.64
CA LYS A 42 14.40 3.69 0.66
C LYS A 42 13.45 2.64 1.24
N ASP A 43 13.22 2.66 2.55
CA ASP A 43 12.30 1.78 3.23
C ASP A 43 10.91 2.41 3.27
N VAL A 44 9.88 1.64 2.89
CA VAL A 44 8.50 2.09 2.78
C VAL A 44 7.61 1.19 3.61
N ILE A 45 6.83 1.78 4.51
CA ILE A 45 5.77 1.12 5.25
C ILE A 45 4.45 1.76 4.87
N ILE A 46 3.44 0.94 4.55
CA ILE A 46 2.05 1.40 4.43
C ILE A 46 1.19 0.63 5.42
N THR A 47 0.27 1.33 6.08
CA THR A 47 -0.75 0.69 6.91
C THR A 47 -2.16 1.10 6.48
N THR A 48 -3.10 0.20 6.65
CA THR A 48 -4.53 0.44 6.48
C THR A 48 -5.32 -0.27 7.56
N ASP A 49 -6.54 0.19 7.82
CA ASP A 49 -7.45 -0.41 8.80
C ASP A 49 -8.57 -1.24 8.13
N LEU A 50 -8.60 -1.29 6.78
CA LEU A 50 -9.59 -2.07 6.04
C LEU A 50 -9.50 -3.56 6.42
N GLY A 51 -10.65 -4.19 6.66
CA GLY A 51 -10.70 -5.63 6.98
C GLY A 51 -10.03 -6.01 8.30
N GLY A 52 -9.88 -5.06 9.24
CA GLY A 52 -9.12 -5.26 10.49
C GLY A 52 -7.64 -4.91 10.38
N GLY A 53 -7.22 -4.48 9.20
CA GLY A 53 -5.96 -3.85 8.93
C GLY A 53 -4.89 -4.78 8.39
N ALA A 54 -3.93 -4.15 7.72
CA ALA A 54 -2.80 -4.81 7.08
C ALA A 54 -1.61 -3.85 7.02
N LYS A 55 -0.41 -4.43 6.92
CA LYS A 55 0.85 -3.72 6.77
C LYS A 55 1.55 -4.15 5.49
N MET A 56 1.94 -3.16 4.70
CA MET A 56 2.91 -3.31 3.62
C MET A 56 4.29 -2.98 4.16
N THR A 57 5.28 -3.82 3.85
CA THR A 57 6.70 -3.47 4.03
C THR A 57 7.41 -3.63 2.70
N GLY A 58 8.13 -2.60 2.27
CA GLY A 58 8.79 -2.58 0.98
C GLY A 58 10.07 -1.76 0.96
N LYS A 59 10.80 -1.90 -0.14
CA LYS A 59 12.07 -1.22 -0.41
C LYS A 59 12.14 -0.75 -1.85
N ILE A 60 12.70 0.43 -2.06
CA ILE A 60 13.04 1.01 -3.36
C ILE A 60 14.54 0.78 -3.62
N SER A 61 14.94 0.43 -4.84
CA SER A 61 16.36 0.30 -5.19
C SER A 61 17.11 1.62 -5.10
N GLU A 62 18.43 1.53 -4.97
CA GLU A 62 19.32 2.71 -4.92
C GLU A 62 19.10 3.63 -6.12
N ASP A 63 19.06 3.06 -7.32
CA ASP A 63 18.84 3.77 -8.58
C ASP A 63 17.39 4.21 -8.81
N GLY A 64 16.45 3.82 -7.94
CA GLY A 64 15.04 4.19 -8.02
C GLY A 64 14.27 3.58 -9.20
N ASN A 65 14.82 2.58 -9.89
CA ASN A 65 14.16 1.92 -11.02
C ASN A 65 13.33 0.70 -10.63
N THR A 66 13.57 0.11 -9.45
CA THR A 66 12.86 -1.07 -9.00
C THR A 66 12.36 -0.89 -7.57
N PHE A 67 11.33 -1.66 -7.24
CA PHE A 67 10.82 -1.76 -5.88
C PHE A 67 10.34 -3.18 -5.61
N SER A 68 10.30 -3.55 -4.34
CA SER A 68 9.81 -4.84 -3.89
C SER A 68 9.16 -4.71 -2.52
N GLY A 69 8.27 -5.61 -2.18
CA GLY A 69 7.68 -5.66 -0.85
C GLY A 69 6.64 -6.74 -0.72
N GLY A 70 5.89 -6.66 0.37
CA GLY A 70 4.78 -7.56 0.62
C GLY A 70 3.76 -6.97 1.56
N TRP A 71 2.51 -7.38 1.37
CA TRP A 71 1.41 -7.11 2.27
C TRP A 71 1.19 -8.29 3.20
N ARG A 72 0.98 -8.00 4.48
CA ARG A 72 0.57 -8.98 5.49
C ARG A 72 -0.61 -8.41 6.28
N PRO A 73 -1.70 -9.18 6.48
CA PRO A 73 -2.74 -8.84 7.43
C PRO A 73 -2.16 -8.65 8.83
N ASN A 74 -2.83 -7.84 9.65
CA ASN A 74 -2.55 -7.84 11.07
C ASN A 74 -2.86 -9.23 11.67
N PRO A 75 -2.11 -9.69 12.70
CA PRO A 75 -2.35 -11.00 13.30
C PRO A 75 -3.82 -11.20 13.72
N GLY A 76 -4.42 -12.31 13.25
CA GLY A 76 -5.81 -12.64 13.52
C GLY A 76 -6.83 -11.96 12.59
N LYS A 77 -6.36 -11.28 11.53
CA LYS A 77 -7.19 -10.62 10.50
C LYS A 77 -7.01 -11.23 9.11
N GLU A 78 -6.33 -12.37 9.03
CA GLU A 78 -6.16 -13.15 7.81
C GLU A 78 -7.52 -13.64 7.29
N SER A 79 -7.80 -13.44 6.01
CA SER A 79 -9.04 -13.92 5.39
C SER A 79 -8.93 -13.94 3.86
N SER A 80 -9.92 -14.50 3.17
CA SER A 80 -9.99 -14.44 1.71
C SER A 80 -10.10 -13.02 1.13
N GLY A 81 -10.52 -12.04 1.95
CA GLY A 81 -10.56 -10.62 1.58
C GLY A 81 -9.34 -9.81 2.04
N ASN A 82 -8.45 -10.40 2.84
CA ASN A 82 -7.24 -9.77 3.37
C ASN A 82 -6.08 -10.76 3.21
N VAL A 83 -5.62 -10.90 1.95
CA VAL A 83 -4.68 -11.95 1.53
C VAL A 83 -3.25 -11.41 1.57
N ALA A 84 -2.33 -12.21 2.11
CA ALA A 84 -0.91 -11.91 2.06
C ALA A 84 -0.35 -12.15 0.64
N TYR A 85 0.46 -11.23 0.15
CA TYR A 85 1.16 -11.38 -1.11
C TYR A 85 2.46 -10.59 -1.13
N ASP A 86 3.37 -11.01 -2.00
CA ASP A 86 4.62 -10.33 -2.28
C ASP A 86 4.59 -9.76 -3.71
N PHE A 87 5.37 -8.71 -3.92
CA PHE A 87 5.45 -8.04 -5.21
C PHE A 87 6.85 -7.52 -5.48
N ILE A 88 7.17 -7.46 -6.76
CA ILE A 88 8.30 -6.72 -7.32
C ILE A 88 7.79 -5.88 -8.48
N GLY A 89 8.45 -4.76 -8.75
CA GLY A 89 8.06 -3.89 -9.84
C GLY A 89 9.24 -3.07 -10.35
N THR A 90 9.06 -2.54 -11.55
CA THR A 90 10.03 -1.65 -12.19
C THR A 90 9.33 -0.46 -12.84
N ARG A 91 10.03 0.67 -12.92
CA ARG A 91 9.55 1.85 -13.62
C ARG A 91 9.39 1.54 -15.11
N ILE A 92 8.19 1.79 -15.63
CA ILE A 92 7.94 1.77 -17.08
C ILE A 92 8.44 3.10 -17.64
N LYS A 93 9.25 3.04 -18.70
CA LYS A 93 9.78 4.21 -19.42
C LYS A 93 8.89 4.58 -20.59
#